data_AF-A0A1Q5Q1V6-F1
#
_entry.id   AF-A0A1Q5Q1V6-F1
#
_cell.length_a   1.000
_cell.length_b   1.000
_cell.length_c   1.000
_cell.angle_alpha   90.00
_cell.angle_beta   90.00
_cell.angle_gamma   90.00
#
_symmetry.space_group_name_H-M   'P 1'
#
loop_
_entity.id
_entity.type
_entity.pdbx_description
1 polymer ?
#
loop_
_entity_poly.entity_id
_entity_poly.type
_entity_poly.pdbx_seq_one_letter_code
_entity_poly.pdbx_strand_id
1 'polypeptide(L)'
;MLFTELIRAAYPHLGSERNTATFMRDMLERLSAVPEEQWFTTRGKTPGEDHSDETLRKWFNRDLPKTLARRMLANPTRDNFIDSLNYVNDIETQSADEVKAALALSIASFTDVNVDEDNVGEILFDLFQQSFEFIVNPDLENDRKLQQASTTSTTAKGRFGSRLLEECKYTCSRNGCGQHLQVPAANNRAEPLYEITRITGDSRDYPNLIALCPTCFHDYTLGHKKAAETELKKNKQIQTRVAEAREVASTVDIERGITKVIEKLGNAKLQDFEPLSFDPVAVKAKIDESIDFFLYDEVMRHVTKYYRFIEGQMQEEARLKTFDDNLLRAQIKALSKKLVEKGYPKMRIHADLSDRLSQITKQDIRYCAFVVSYFVQSCEVFDVTA
;
A
#
# COMPACT_ATOMS: atom_id res chain seq x y z
N MET A 1 -20.65 17.45 -6.81
CA MET A 1 -21.11 16.79 -8.06
C MET A 1 -21.99 17.83 -8.75
N LEU A 2 -21.40 18.61 -9.66
CA LEU A 2 -22.00 19.85 -10.14
C LEU A 2 -23.41 19.64 -10.74
N PHE A 3 -23.61 18.59 -11.55
CA PHE A 3 -24.91 18.28 -12.15
C PHE A 3 -26.00 17.97 -11.11
N THR A 4 -25.72 17.05 -10.19
CA THR A 4 -26.69 16.63 -9.16
C THR A 4 -27.08 17.78 -8.22
N GLU A 5 -26.12 18.64 -7.90
CA GLU A 5 -26.35 19.83 -7.07
C GLU A 5 -27.18 20.89 -7.81
N LEU A 6 -26.87 21.16 -9.09
CA LEU A 6 -27.64 22.07 -9.94
C LEU A 6 -29.09 21.60 -10.16
N ILE A 7 -29.30 20.32 -10.47
CA ILE A 7 -30.65 19.74 -10.64
C ILE A 7 -31.48 19.87 -9.36
N ARG A 8 -30.87 19.72 -8.18
CA ARG A 8 -31.55 19.89 -6.90
C ARG A 8 -31.83 21.35 -6.56
N ALA A 9 -30.98 22.27 -7.01
CA ALA A 9 -31.22 23.71 -6.87
C ALA A 9 -32.36 24.20 -7.79
N ALA A 10 -32.49 23.63 -8.98
CA ALA A 10 -33.54 23.97 -9.95
C ALA A 10 -34.91 23.32 -9.62
N TYR A 11 -34.91 22.11 -9.05
CA TYR A 11 -36.12 21.31 -8.80
C TYR A 11 -37.24 22.03 -8.02
N PRO A 12 -36.98 22.80 -6.94
CA PRO A 12 -38.04 23.51 -6.22
C PRO A 12 -38.81 24.54 -7.04
N HIS A 13 -38.20 25.04 -8.13
CA HIS A 13 -38.73 26.14 -8.94
C HIS A 13 -39.33 25.66 -10.25
N LEU A 14 -38.73 24.62 -10.85
CA LEU A 14 -39.11 24.11 -12.17
C LEU A 14 -39.88 22.78 -12.10
N GLY A 15 -39.98 22.14 -10.93
CA GLY A 15 -40.71 20.89 -10.74
C GLY A 15 -42.21 21.12 -10.56
N SER A 16 -43.02 20.78 -11.57
CA SER A 16 -44.48 21.00 -11.58
C SER A 16 -45.27 20.10 -10.63
N GLU A 17 -44.76 18.92 -10.27
CA GLU A 17 -45.33 18.00 -9.29
C GLU A 17 -44.19 17.28 -8.56
N ARG A 18 -44.39 16.74 -7.35
CA ARG A 18 -43.35 16.07 -6.54
C ARG A 18 -42.78 14.77 -7.15
N ASN A 19 -42.74 14.65 -8.48
CA ASN A 19 -42.20 13.54 -9.23
C ASN A 19 -40.87 13.93 -9.90
N THR A 20 -39.78 13.53 -9.27
CA THR A 20 -38.42 13.75 -9.78
C THR A 20 -38.14 13.07 -11.12
N ALA A 21 -38.89 12.02 -11.49
CA ALA A 21 -38.73 11.38 -12.80
C ALA A 21 -39.30 12.26 -13.92
N THR A 22 -40.50 12.81 -13.74
CA THR A 22 -41.12 13.71 -14.71
C THR A 22 -40.28 14.97 -14.89
N PHE A 23 -39.81 15.55 -13.79
CA PHE A 23 -38.90 16.70 -13.84
C PHE A 23 -37.61 16.40 -14.60
N MET A 24 -36.96 15.28 -14.30
CA MET A 24 -35.73 14.89 -15.01
C MET A 24 -35.98 14.68 -16.50
N ARG A 25 -37.13 14.11 -16.90
CA ARG A 25 -37.48 13.92 -18.30
C ARG A 25 -37.59 15.26 -19.03
N ASP A 26 -38.38 16.17 -18.47
CA ASP A 26 -38.59 17.51 -19.00
C ASP A 26 -37.27 18.31 -19.10
N MET A 27 -36.44 18.26 -18.05
CA MET A 27 -35.11 18.90 -18.07
C MET A 27 -34.19 18.34 -19.17
N LEU A 28 -34.16 17.01 -19.37
CA LEU A 28 -33.33 16.40 -20.40
C LEU A 28 -33.78 16.80 -21.82
N GLU A 29 -35.09 16.95 -22.03
CA GLU A 29 -35.69 17.37 -23.30
C GLU A 29 -35.45 18.85 -23.59
N ARG A 30 -35.52 19.71 -22.57
CA ARG A 30 -35.25 21.16 -22.73
C ARG A 30 -33.77 21.45 -22.98
N LEU A 31 -32.87 20.64 -22.42
CA LEU A 31 -31.42 20.85 -22.52
C LEU A 31 -30.79 20.29 -23.79
N SER A 32 -31.45 19.35 -24.48
CA SER A 32 -30.91 18.75 -25.70
C SER A 32 -31.97 18.18 -26.65
N ALA A 33 -31.78 18.42 -27.95
CA ALA A 33 -32.65 17.92 -29.02
C ALA A 33 -32.13 16.64 -29.68
N VAL A 34 -33.01 16.02 -30.45
CA VAL A 34 -32.67 14.96 -31.42
C VAL A 34 -32.36 15.61 -32.77
N PRO A 35 -31.21 15.33 -33.39
CA PRO A 35 -30.91 15.79 -34.75
C PRO A 35 -32.01 15.40 -35.74
N GLU A 36 -32.35 16.28 -36.67
CA GLU A 36 -33.42 16.05 -37.64
C GLU A 36 -33.22 14.76 -38.44
N GLU A 37 -31.95 14.41 -38.74
CA GLU A 37 -31.63 13.18 -39.48
C GLU A 37 -32.01 11.89 -38.73
N GLN A 38 -32.25 11.98 -37.42
CA GLN A 38 -32.53 10.85 -36.55
C GLN A 38 -34.02 10.68 -36.25
N TRP A 39 -34.88 11.68 -36.51
CA TRP A 39 -36.31 11.67 -36.14
C TRP A 39 -37.08 10.43 -36.60
N PHE A 40 -36.80 9.91 -37.79
CA PHE A 40 -37.50 8.74 -38.35
C PHE A 40 -36.73 7.42 -38.17
N THR A 41 -35.75 7.40 -37.27
CA THR A 41 -34.93 6.21 -36.97
C THR A 41 -35.26 5.67 -35.59
N THR A 42 -34.83 4.44 -35.29
CA THR A 42 -34.88 3.90 -33.93
C THR A 42 -34.02 4.70 -32.92
N ARG A 43 -33.20 5.64 -33.40
CA ARG A 43 -32.40 6.59 -32.60
C ARG A 43 -33.08 7.97 -32.46
N GLY A 44 -34.29 8.13 -32.98
CA GLY A 44 -35.03 9.40 -33.03
C GLY A 44 -35.73 9.82 -31.75
N LYS A 45 -35.59 9.07 -30.66
CA LYS A 45 -36.18 9.38 -29.37
C LYS A 45 -35.38 10.46 -28.67
N THR A 46 -35.99 11.36 -27.92
CA THR A 46 -35.27 12.37 -27.12
C THR A 46 -34.46 11.71 -25.99
N PRO A 47 -33.44 12.41 -25.44
CA PRO A 47 -32.76 11.96 -24.23
C PRO A 47 -33.71 11.60 -23.05
N GLY A 48 -34.90 12.19 -22.98
CA GLY A 48 -35.91 11.90 -21.94
C GLY A 48 -36.81 10.69 -22.23
N GLU A 49 -37.12 10.44 -23.50
CA GLU A 49 -38.02 9.35 -23.96
C GLU A 49 -37.39 7.95 -23.88
N ASP A 50 -36.06 7.86 -23.90
CA ASP A 50 -35.32 6.60 -23.92
C ASP A 50 -35.25 5.88 -22.56
N HIS A 51 -35.79 6.48 -21.49
CA HIS A 51 -35.49 6.05 -20.12
C HIS A 51 -36.73 5.89 -19.22
N SER A 52 -36.73 4.81 -18.44
CA SER A 52 -37.78 4.52 -17.45
C SER A 52 -37.73 5.50 -16.27
N ASP A 53 -38.87 5.72 -15.62
CA ASP A 53 -38.97 6.58 -14.43
C ASP A 53 -37.99 6.17 -13.31
N GLU A 54 -37.76 4.87 -13.12
CA GLU A 54 -36.79 4.39 -12.12
C GLU A 54 -35.36 4.85 -12.45
N THR A 55 -35.00 4.87 -13.72
CA THR A 55 -33.69 5.32 -14.20
C THR A 55 -33.53 6.82 -13.99
N LEU A 56 -34.55 7.60 -14.35
CA LEU A 56 -34.56 9.06 -14.17
C LEU A 56 -34.47 9.45 -12.69
N ARG A 57 -35.18 8.75 -11.79
CA ARG A 57 -35.05 8.95 -10.33
C ARG A 57 -33.65 8.63 -9.80
N LYS A 58 -32.97 7.63 -10.38
CA LYS A 58 -31.57 7.34 -10.04
C LYS A 58 -30.66 8.50 -10.44
N TRP A 59 -30.87 9.08 -11.63
CA TRP A 59 -30.08 10.21 -12.12
C TRP A 59 -30.38 11.56 -11.44
N PHE A 60 -31.57 11.71 -10.85
CA PHE A 60 -31.84 12.83 -9.96
C PHE A 60 -30.95 12.78 -8.69
N ASN A 61 -30.59 11.57 -8.25
CA ASN A 61 -29.82 11.34 -7.02
C ASN A 61 -28.34 11.01 -7.25
N ARG A 62 -27.94 10.81 -8.50
CA ARG A 62 -26.59 10.37 -8.93
C ARG A 62 -26.31 11.00 -10.30
N ASP A 63 -25.06 11.34 -10.61
CA ASP A 63 -24.73 11.93 -11.92
C ASP A 63 -25.20 11.09 -13.14
N LEU A 64 -25.39 11.77 -14.28
CA LEU A 64 -25.76 11.14 -15.54
C LEU A 64 -24.68 10.16 -16.05
N PRO A 65 -25.07 9.12 -16.82
CA PRO A 65 -24.11 8.30 -17.53
C PRO A 65 -23.33 9.12 -18.56
N LYS A 66 -22.03 8.79 -18.74
CA LYS A 66 -21.16 9.48 -19.72
C LYS A 66 -21.71 9.46 -21.15
N THR A 67 -22.37 8.39 -21.54
CA THR A 67 -22.98 8.27 -22.87
C THR A 67 -24.10 9.28 -23.07
N LEU A 68 -24.90 9.54 -22.03
CA LEU A 68 -25.96 10.52 -22.06
C LEU A 68 -25.40 11.95 -22.01
N ALA A 69 -24.45 12.23 -21.12
CA ALA A 69 -23.79 13.55 -21.06
C ALA A 69 -23.12 13.93 -22.39
N ARG A 70 -22.44 12.99 -23.07
CA ARG A 70 -21.89 13.22 -24.43
C ARG A 70 -22.96 13.54 -25.45
N ARG A 71 -24.11 12.86 -25.36
CA ARG A 71 -25.23 13.08 -26.27
C ARG A 71 -25.84 14.46 -26.06
N MET A 72 -25.96 14.90 -24.80
CA MET A 72 -26.45 16.24 -24.45
C MET A 72 -25.53 17.35 -24.95
N LEU A 73 -24.20 17.18 -24.80
CA LEU A 73 -23.20 18.10 -25.34
C LEU A 73 -23.20 18.18 -26.87
N ALA A 74 -23.60 17.11 -27.56
CA ALA A 74 -23.56 17.06 -29.02
C ALA A 74 -24.69 17.88 -29.67
N ASN A 75 -25.83 18.03 -28.99
CA ASN A 75 -27.01 18.71 -29.52
C ASN A 75 -27.66 19.61 -28.46
N PRO A 76 -26.97 20.67 -28.00
CA PRO A 76 -27.48 21.59 -27.01
C PRO A 76 -28.61 22.47 -27.58
N THR A 77 -29.65 22.73 -26.78
CA THR A 77 -30.78 23.59 -27.17
C THR A 77 -30.88 24.82 -26.28
N ARG A 78 -29.90 25.72 -26.39
CA ARG A 78 -29.78 26.93 -25.54
C ARG A 78 -31.03 27.79 -25.58
N ASP A 79 -31.45 28.20 -26.78
CA ASP A 79 -32.57 29.14 -26.95
C ASP A 79 -33.89 28.49 -26.51
N ASN A 80 -34.15 27.23 -26.89
CA ASN A 80 -35.34 26.51 -26.44
C ASN A 80 -35.38 26.39 -24.91
N PHE A 81 -34.24 26.13 -24.26
CA PHE A 81 -34.18 26.06 -22.80
C PHE A 81 -34.54 27.41 -22.18
N ILE A 82 -33.90 28.49 -22.63
CA ILE A 82 -34.13 29.85 -22.12
C ILE A 82 -35.60 30.25 -22.34
N ASP A 83 -36.10 30.08 -23.56
CA ASP A 83 -37.49 30.40 -23.92
C ASP A 83 -38.45 29.61 -23.03
N SER A 84 -38.15 28.34 -22.75
CA SER A 84 -39.01 27.50 -21.91
C SER A 84 -39.12 27.97 -20.46
N LEU A 85 -38.23 28.85 -19.98
CA LEU A 85 -38.30 29.46 -18.65
C LEU A 85 -39.21 30.69 -18.61
N ASN A 86 -39.55 31.25 -19.78
CA ASN A 86 -40.51 32.36 -19.88
C ASN A 86 -41.96 31.87 -19.78
N TYR A 87 -42.21 30.56 -19.83
CA TYR A 87 -43.53 29.96 -19.78
C TYR A 87 -43.66 29.01 -18.59
N VAL A 88 -44.70 29.19 -17.78
CA VAL A 88 -45.10 28.23 -16.74
C VAL A 88 -46.42 27.60 -17.18
N ASN A 89 -46.44 26.28 -17.41
CA ASN A 89 -47.62 25.54 -17.90
C ASN A 89 -48.26 26.17 -19.17
N ASP A 90 -47.46 26.57 -20.15
CA ASP A 90 -47.91 27.17 -21.42
C ASP A 90 -48.65 28.53 -21.29
N ILE A 91 -48.48 29.26 -20.18
CA ILE A 91 -49.07 30.60 -19.97
C ILE A 91 -47.97 31.59 -19.54
N GLU A 92 -47.79 32.69 -20.30
CA GLU A 92 -47.03 33.87 -19.85
C GLU A 92 -47.79 34.55 -18.72
N THR A 93 -47.25 34.55 -17.51
CA THR A 93 -47.77 35.36 -16.41
C THR A 93 -46.62 35.92 -15.56
N GLN A 94 -46.89 36.96 -14.77
CA GLN A 94 -46.00 37.57 -13.76
C GLN A 94 -45.30 36.54 -12.83
N SER A 95 -45.79 35.30 -12.79
CA SER A 95 -45.17 34.17 -12.11
C SER A 95 -43.82 33.74 -12.71
N ALA A 96 -43.52 34.01 -13.98
CA ALA A 96 -42.27 33.56 -14.62
C ALA A 96 -41.05 34.35 -14.13
N ASP A 97 -41.18 35.68 -13.96
CA ASP A 97 -40.11 36.52 -13.43
C ASP A 97 -39.84 36.20 -11.94
N GLU A 98 -40.88 35.94 -11.15
CA GLU A 98 -40.74 35.47 -9.76
C GLU A 98 -40.00 34.13 -9.66
N VAL A 99 -40.30 33.18 -10.57
CA VAL A 99 -39.60 31.89 -10.67
C VAL A 99 -38.15 32.08 -11.08
N LYS A 100 -37.88 32.94 -12.07
CA LYS A 100 -36.51 33.28 -12.52
C LYS A 100 -35.69 33.94 -11.39
N ALA A 101 -36.27 34.88 -10.65
CA ALA A 101 -35.62 35.51 -9.50
C ALA A 101 -35.32 34.49 -8.38
N ALA A 102 -36.25 33.59 -8.07
CA ALA A 102 -36.04 32.53 -7.07
C ALA A 102 -34.97 31.51 -7.51
N LEU A 103 -34.94 31.18 -8.80
CA LEU A 103 -33.94 30.33 -9.43
C LEU A 103 -32.56 30.99 -9.40
N ALA A 104 -32.47 32.30 -9.70
CA ALA A 104 -31.24 33.08 -9.65
C ALA A 104 -30.58 33.00 -8.27
N LEU A 105 -31.36 33.20 -7.19
CA LEU A 105 -30.87 33.04 -5.82
C LEU A 105 -30.37 31.62 -5.52
N SER A 106 -31.02 30.61 -6.09
CA SER A 106 -30.71 29.20 -5.83
C SER A 106 -29.45 28.72 -6.55
N ILE A 107 -29.09 29.37 -7.66
CA ILE A 107 -27.92 29.00 -8.46
C ILE A 107 -26.74 29.97 -8.29
N ALA A 108 -26.92 31.10 -7.61
CA ALA A 108 -25.88 32.12 -7.42
C ALA A 108 -24.59 31.58 -6.76
N SER A 109 -24.65 30.53 -5.94
CA SER A 109 -23.46 29.93 -5.31
C SER A 109 -22.63 29.05 -6.24
N PHE A 110 -23.11 28.78 -7.45
CA PHE A 110 -22.44 27.92 -8.44
C PHE A 110 -21.64 28.71 -9.48
N THR A 111 -21.67 30.05 -9.42
CA THR A 111 -20.97 30.93 -10.36
C THR A 111 -20.48 32.19 -9.66
N ASP A 112 -19.38 32.78 -10.15
CA ASP A 112 -18.89 34.08 -9.69
C ASP A 112 -19.60 35.26 -10.40
N VAL A 113 -20.45 34.97 -11.39
CA VAL A 113 -21.24 35.95 -12.14
C VAL A 113 -22.48 36.34 -11.32
N ASN A 114 -22.82 37.63 -11.30
CA ASN A 114 -24.07 38.08 -10.68
C ASN A 114 -25.28 37.56 -11.47
N VAL A 115 -26.11 36.74 -10.82
CA VAL A 115 -27.29 36.11 -11.45
C VAL A 115 -28.55 36.89 -11.09
N ASP A 116 -29.36 37.23 -12.09
CA ASP A 116 -30.63 37.93 -11.97
C ASP A 116 -31.71 37.31 -12.87
N GLU A 117 -32.91 37.88 -12.84
CA GLU A 117 -34.08 37.38 -13.59
C GLU A 117 -33.93 37.45 -15.12
N ASP A 118 -33.01 38.28 -15.62
CA ASP A 118 -32.76 38.47 -17.04
C ASP A 118 -31.74 37.45 -17.56
N ASN A 119 -30.73 37.10 -16.75
CA ASN A 119 -29.62 36.25 -17.18
C ASN A 119 -29.65 34.81 -16.63
N VAL A 120 -30.54 34.50 -15.67
CA VAL A 120 -30.59 33.19 -15.00
C VAL A 120 -30.73 32.01 -15.97
N GLY A 121 -31.48 32.17 -17.06
CA GLY A 121 -31.68 31.11 -18.05
C GLY A 121 -30.39 30.76 -18.79
N GLU A 122 -29.64 31.78 -19.19
CA GLU A 122 -28.34 31.62 -19.85
C GLU A 122 -27.32 30.97 -18.92
N ILE A 123 -27.20 31.52 -17.72
CA ILE A 123 -26.23 31.05 -16.73
C ILE A 123 -26.52 29.62 -16.30
N LEU A 124 -27.80 29.28 -16.07
CA LEU A 124 -28.20 27.92 -15.71
C LEU A 124 -27.90 26.92 -16.84
N PHE A 125 -28.15 27.31 -18.10
CA PHE A 125 -27.82 26.47 -19.24
C PHE A 125 -26.32 26.19 -19.32
N ASP A 126 -25.51 27.24 -19.22
CA ASP A 126 -24.05 27.14 -19.29
C ASP A 126 -23.49 26.29 -18.13
N LEU A 127 -24.05 26.42 -16.92
CA LEU A 127 -23.72 25.58 -15.78
C LEU A 127 -24.06 24.10 -16.03
N PHE A 128 -25.18 23.80 -16.69
CA PHE A 128 -25.49 22.42 -17.09
C PHE A 128 -24.51 21.89 -18.15
N GLN A 129 -24.15 22.68 -19.17
CA GLN A 129 -23.15 22.29 -20.16
C GLN A 129 -21.79 22.01 -19.50
N GLN A 130 -21.32 22.89 -18.62
CA GLN A 130 -20.10 22.68 -17.84
C GLN A 130 -20.18 21.41 -16.98
N SER A 131 -21.35 21.12 -16.40
CA SER A 131 -21.56 19.90 -15.63
C SER A 131 -21.48 18.63 -16.51
N PHE A 132 -21.94 18.69 -17.76
CA PHE A 132 -21.81 17.58 -18.71
C PHE A 132 -20.37 17.42 -19.18
N GLU A 133 -19.67 18.53 -19.46
CA GLU A 133 -18.25 18.52 -19.76
C GLU A 133 -17.48 17.89 -18.61
N PHE A 134 -17.79 18.22 -17.36
CA PHE A 134 -17.18 17.60 -16.19
C PHE A 134 -17.42 16.08 -16.14
N ILE A 135 -18.63 15.62 -16.46
CA ILE A 135 -18.97 14.18 -16.51
C ILE A 135 -18.18 13.46 -17.62
N VAL A 136 -17.93 14.14 -18.74
CA VAL A 136 -17.29 13.58 -19.93
C VAL A 136 -15.75 13.72 -19.88
N ASN A 137 -15.23 14.73 -19.18
CA ASN A 137 -13.81 15.08 -19.14
C ASN A 137 -13.00 13.95 -18.47
N PRO A 138 -12.11 13.29 -19.23
CA PRO A 138 -11.28 12.20 -18.71
C PRO A 138 -10.37 12.64 -17.56
N ASP A 139 -9.89 13.87 -17.55
CA ASP A 139 -8.91 14.36 -16.57
C ASP A 139 -9.55 14.52 -15.19
N LEU A 140 -10.75 15.10 -15.13
CA LEU A 140 -11.50 15.27 -13.88
C LEU A 140 -11.99 13.93 -13.31
N GLU A 141 -12.32 12.97 -14.18
CA GLU A 141 -12.60 11.59 -13.77
C GLU A 141 -11.34 10.89 -13.21
N ASN A 142 -10.20 11.07 -13.88
CA ASN A 142 -8.92 10.51 -13.45
C ASN A 142 -8.54 11.08 -12.07
N ASP A 143 -8.74 12.38 -11.86
CA ASP A 143 -8.53 13.05 -10.58
C ASP A 143 -9.43 12.48 -9.48
N ARG A 144 -10.74 12.31 -9.75
CA ARG A 144 -11.67 11.67 -8.80
C ARG A 144 -11.23 10.25 -8.43
N LYS A 145 -10.83 9.45 -9.42
CA LYS A 145 -10.33 8.08 -9.19
C LYS A 145 -9.06 8.07 -8.35
N LEU A 146 -8.12 8.97 -8.64
CA LEU A 146 -6.86 9.10 -7.90
C LEU A 146 -7.10 9.57 -6.47
N GLN A 147 -8.00 10.53 -6.25
CA GLN A 147 -8.36 10.98 -4.90
C GLN A 147 -8.99 9.86 -4.07
N GLN A 148 -9.94 9.12 -4.65
CA GLN A 148 -10.57 7.98 -3.97
C GLN A 148 -9.56 6.86 -3.67
N ALA A 149 -8.68 6.55 -4.63
CA ALA A 149 -7.63 5.55 -4.47
C ALA A 149 -6.63 5.99 -3.38
N SER A 150 -6.22 7.26 -3.36
CA SER A 150 -5.29 7.82 -2.37
C SER A 150 -5.87 7.79 -0.95
N THR A 151 -7.17 8.05 -0.81
CA THR A 151 -7.88 7.95 0.47
C THR A 151 -7.89 6.51 0.98
N THR A 152 -8.16 5.56 0.08
CA THR A 152 -8.14 4.12 0.39
C THR A 152 -6.73 3.64 0.75
N SER A 153 -5.73 4.10 0.00
CA SER A 153 -4.32 3.83 0.26
C SER A 153 -3.89 4.33 1.64
N THR A 154 -4.23 5.56 2.00
CA THR A 154 -3.92 6.14 3.32
C THR A 154 -4.49 5.30 4.46
N THR A 155 -5.73 4.85 4.32
CA THR A 155 -6.38 3.96 5.29
C THR A 155 -5.65 2.61 5.39
N ALA A 156 -5.26 2.03 4.25
CA ALA A 156 -4.53 0.78 4.21
C ALA A 156 -3.11 0.90 4.78
N LYS A 157 -2.43 2.04 4.57
CA LYS A 157 -1.08 2.31 5.09
C LYS A 157 -1.07 2.25 6.61
N GLY A 158 -2.05 2.84 7.26
CA GLY A 158 -2.18 2.82 8.72
C GLY A 158 -2.39 1.42 9.30
N ARG A 159 -2.98 0.48 8.54
CA ARG A 159 -3.26 -0.88 9.01
C ARG A 159 -2.22 -1.92 8.61
N PHE A 160 -1.73 -1.84 7.38
CA PHE A 160 -0.96 -2.92 6.75
C PHE A 160 0.37 -2.44 6.15
N GLY A 161 0.67 -1.14 6.22
CA GLY A 161 1.79 -0.53 5.51
C GLY A 161 3.15 -1.12 5.86
N SER A 162 3.46 -1.28 7.15
CA SER A 162 4.74 -1.81 7.61
C SER A 162 5.01 -3.23 7.09
N ARG A 163 4.02 -4.13 7.24
CA ARG A 163 4.13 -5.51 6.75
C ARG A 163 4.27 -5.57 5.23
N LEU A 164 3.49 -4.77 4.50
CA LEU A 164 3.56 -4.74 3.04
C LEU A 164 4.94 -4.28 2.53
N LEU A 165 5.54 -3.29 3.19
CA LEU A 165 6.90 -2.83 2.88
C LEU A 165 7.95 -3.89 3.16
N GLU A 166 7.82 -4.62 4.27
CA GLU A 166 8.74 -5.70 4.63
C GLU A 166 8.68 -6.85 3.60
N GLU A 167 7.47 -7.25 3.20
CA GLU A 167 7.24 -8.31 2.21
C GLU A 167 7.88 -7.99 0.86
N CYS A 168 7.76 -6.75 0.40
CA CYS A 168 8.37 -6.31 -0.86
C CYS A 168 9.81 -5.79 -0.73
N LYS A 169 10.43 -5.90 0.46
CA LYS A 169 11.77 -5.34 0.76
C LYS A 169 11.90 -3.87 0.32
N TYR A 170 10.90 -3.05 0.63
CA TYR A 170 10.89 -1.63 0.29
C TYR A 170 11.09 -1.34 -1.21
N THR A 171 10.75 -2.29 -2.09
CA THR A 171 10.86 -2.15 -3.54
C THR A 171 9.46 -2.23 -4.15
N CYS A 172 9.18 -1.39 -5.16
CA CYS A 172 7.90 -1.39 -5.85
C CYS A 172 7.53 -2.80 -6.34
N SER A 173 6.30 -3.25 -6.03
CA SER A 173 5.85 -4.59 -6.37
C SER A 173 5.46 -4.80 -7.84
N ARG A 174 5.59 -3.78 -8.70
CA ARG A 174 5.38 -3.91 -10.15
C ARG A 174 6.66 -4.43 -10.82
N ASN A 175 6.52 -5.41 -11.72
CA ASN A 175 7.68 -5.95 -12.41
C ASN A 175 8.37 -4.87 -13.26
N GLY A 176 9.70 -4.88 -13.25
CA GLY A 176 10.52 -3.96 -14.04
C GLY A 176 10.62 -2.53 -13.48
N CYS A 177 9.90 -2.17 -12.41
CA CYS A 177 10.00 -0.82 -11.83
C CYS A 177 11.26 -0.64 -10.97
N GLY A 178 11.45 -1.49 -9.95
CA GLY A 178 12.64 -1.44 -9.08
C GLY A 178 12.76 -0.19 -8.17
N GLN A 179 11.81 0.74 -8.21
CA GLN A 179 11.84 1.97 -7.40
C GLN A 179 11.80 1.63 -5.90
N HIS A 180 12.67 2.28 -5.12
CA HIS A 180 12.64 2.19 -3.66
C HIS A 180 11.43 2.93 -3.09
N LEU A 181 10.78 2.35 -2.09
CA LEU A 181 9.53 2.80 -1.49
C LEU A 181 9.73 3.72 -0.28
N GLN A 182 10.93 4.21 -0.11
CA GLN A 182 11.30 5.22 0.89
C GLN A 182 12.34 6.16 0.29
N VAL A 183 12.32 7.41 0.75
CA VAL A 183 13.29 8.43 0.37
C VAL A 183 14.00 9.00 1.59
N PRO A 184 15.25 9.46 1.46
CA PRO A 184 15.91 10.22 2.51
C PRO A 184 15.17 11.53 2.76
N ALA A 185 14.90 11.82 4.02
CA ALA A 185 14.31 13.07 4.49
C ALA A 185 15.30 13.83 5.39
N ALA A 186 14.97 15.07 5.73
CA ALA A 186 15.76 15.87 6.64
C ALA A 186 15.99 15.15 7.99
N ASN A 187 17.12 15.43 8.64
CA ASN A 187 17.50 14.87 9.95
C ASN A 187 17.71 13.34 9.96
N ASN A 188 18.31 12.76 8.90
CA ASN A 188 18.63 11.33 8.80
C ASN A 188 17.40 10.40 8.94
N ARG A 189 16.22 10.87 8.54
CA ARG A 189 14.98 10.08 8.54
C ARG A 189 14.74 9.48 7.16
N ALA A 190 14.03 8.36 7.12
CA ALA A 190 13.48 7.80 5.90
C ALA A 190 11.97 8.08 5.86
N GLU A 191 11.49 8.72 4.80
CA GLU A 191 10.07 8.98 4.59
C GLU A 191 9.49 7.94 3.63
N PRO A 192 8.26 7.45 3.88
CA PRO A 192 7.60 6.51 3.00
C PRO A 192 7.24 7.14 1.66
N LEU A 193 7.70 6.53 0.56
CA LEU A 193 7.38 6.89 -0.82
C LEU A 193 6.67 5.74 -1.53
N TYR A 194 5.43 5.47 -1.14
CA TYR A 194 4.62 4.41 -1.73
C TYR A 194 3.14 4.66 -1.55
N GLU A 195 2.32 3.96 -2.32
CA GLU A 195 0.87 3.87 -2.16
C GLU A 195 0.45 2.40 -2.12
N ILE A 196 -0.70 2.11 -1.52
CA ILE A 196 -1.29 0.77 -1.47
C ILE A 196 -2.51 0.74 -2.36
N THR A 197 -2.52 -0.20 -3.31
CA THR A 197 -3.68 -0.47 -4.17
C THR A 197 -4.29 -1.83 -3.88
N ARG A 198 -5.55 -1.97 -4.29
CA ARG A 198 -6.23 -3.27 -4.42
C ARG A 198 -5.77 -3.94 -5.71
N ILE A 199 -5.50 -5.24 -5.67
CA ILE A 199 -5.08 -5.99 -6.85
C ILE A 199 -6.27 -6.21 -7.78
N THR A 200 -7.41 -6.69 -7.26
CA THR A 200 -8.63 -6.92 -8.06
C THR A 200 -9.89 -6.54 -7.29
N GLY A 201 -10.93 -6.10 -8.00
CA GLY A 201 -12.25 -5.83 -7.41
C GLY A 201 -12.21 -4.85 -6.23
N ASP A 202 -13.21 -4.97 -5.34
CA ASP A 202 -13.40 -3.99 -4.27
C ASP A 202 -12.94 -4.42 -2.86
N SER A 203 -12.59 -5.69 -2.67
CA SER A 203 -12.14 -6.22 -1.37
C SER A 203 -10.91 -5.47 -0.86
N ARG A 204 -10.89 -5.19 0.45
CA ARG A 204 -9.79 -4.51 1.16
C ARG A 204 -9.02 -5.47 2.06
N ASP A 205 -9.15 -6.77 1.82
CA ASP A 205 -8.49 -7.80 2.60
C ASP A 205 -6.99 -7.80 2.32
N TYR A 206 -6.20 -8.11 3.33
CA TYR A 206 -4.74 -8.11 3.25
C TYR A 206 -4.15 -8.83 2.01
N PRO A 207 -4.63 -10.03 1.60
CA PRO A 207 -4.11 -10.72 0.42
C PRO A 207 -4.37 -9.99 -0.90
N ASN A 208 -5.34 -9.08 -0.93
CA ASN A 208 -5.71 -8.28 -2.09
C ASN A 208 -5.02 -6.89 -2.09
N LEU A 209 -4.15 -6.60 -1.12
CA LEU A 209 -3.45 -5.32 -1.01
C LEU A 209 -1.97 -5.47 -1.39
N ILE A 210 -1.45 -4.47 -2.11
CA ILE A 210 -0.06 -4.45 -2.56
C ILE A 210 0.50 -3.03 -2.58
N ALA A 211 1.79 -2.89 -2.24
CA ALA A 211 2.50 -1.61 -2.22
C ALA A 211 3.18 -1.31 -3.57
N LEU A 212 3.01 -0.09 -4.07
CA LEU A 212 3.58 0.42 -5.32
C LEU A 212 4.21 1.79 -5.10
N CYS A 213 5.15 2.20 -5.96
CA CYS A 213 5.58 3.59 -5.99
C CYS A 213 4.45 4.50 -6.52
N PRO A 214 4.50 5.82 -6.28
CA PRO A 214 3.44 6.74 -6.71
C PRO A 214 3.12 6.66 -8.21
N THR A 215 4.14 6.54 -9.06
CA THR A 215 3.97 6.41 -10.52
C THR A 215 3.24 5.13 -10.90
N CYS A 216 3.67 3.98 -10.37
CA CYS A 216 3.02 2.70 -10.66
C CYS A 216 1.61 2.64 -10.10
N PHE A 217 1.35 3.27 -8.95
CA PHE A 217 0.03 3.39 -8.37
C PHE A 217 -0.90 4.24 -9.25
N HIS A 218 -0.40 5.37 -9.74
CA HIS A 218 -1.14 6.26 -10.64
C HIS A 218 -1.54 5.52 -11.92
N ASP A 219 -0.57 4.93 -12.63
CA ASP A 219 -0.80 4.14 -13.84
C ASP A 219 -1.82 3.01 -13.62
N TYR A 220 -1.68 2.32 -12.48
CA TYR A 220 -2.58 1.21 -12.14
C TYR A 220 -4.00 1.70 -11.88
N THR A 221 -4.14 2.84 -11.21
CA THR A 221 -5.44 3.41 -10.85
C THR A 221 -6.21 3.92 -12.08
N LEU A 222 -5.51 4.55 -13.04
CA LEU A 222 -6.17 5.18 -14.17
C LEU A 222 -6.66 4.20 -15.25
N GLY A 223 -6.06 3.01 -15.35
CA GLY A 223 -6.52 2.02 -16.32
C GLY A 223 -5.57 0.86 -16.48
N HIS A 224 -5.50 0.00 -15.46
CA HIS A 224 -4.78 -1.26 -15.60
C HIS A 224 -5.59 -2.28 -16.40
N LYS A 225 -4.88 -3.17 -17.11
CA LYS A 225 -5.45 -4.32 -17.81
C LYS A 225 -5.46 -5.53 -16.89
N LYS A 226 -6.32 -6.53 -17.19
CA LYS A 226 -6.38 -7.82 -16.47
C LYS A 226 -5.04 -8.56 -16.38
N ALA A 227 -4.14 -8.32 -17.35
CA ALA A 227 -2.77 -8.84 -17.31
C ALA A 227 -1.98 -8.28 -16.12
N ALA A 228 -2.12 -6.98 -15.82
CA ALA A 228 -1.47 -6.33 -14.69
C ALA A 228 -2.04 -6.83 -13.35
N GLU A 229 -3.35 -7.10 -13.26
CA GLU A 229 -3.94 -7.75 -12.08
C GLU A 229 -3.30 -9.12 -11.81
N THR A 230 -3.19 -9.93 -12.86
CA THR A 230 -2.62 -11.27 -12.80
C THR A 230 -1.15 -11.22 -12.36
N GLU A 231 -0.41 -10.25 -12.87
CA GLU A 231 0.97 -9.97 -12.48
C GLU A 231 1.10 -9.59 -11.01
N LEU A 232 0.38 -8.56 -10.55
CA LEU A 232 0.46 -8.12 -9.15
C LEU A 232 0.00 -9.21 -8.18
N LYS A 233 -0.99 -10.02 -8.56
CA LYS A 233 -1.43 -11.17 -7.76
C LYS A 233 -0.32 -12.20 -7.59
N LYS A 234 0.39 -12.53 -8.66
CA LYS A 234 1.55 -13.43 -8.61
C LYS A 234 2.67 -12.84 -7.76
N ASN A 235 2.96 -11.54 -7.93
CA ASN A 235 4.00 -10.86 -7.17
C ASN A 235 3.69 -10.84 -5.67
N LYS A 236 2.44 -10.51 -5.29
CA LYS A 236 1.98 -10.56 -3.90
C LYS A 236 2.16 -11.96 -3.30
N GLN A 237 1.75 -13.01 -4.01
CA GLN A 237 1.93 -14.38 -3.53
C GLN A 237 3.40 -14.75 -3.31
N ILE A 238 4.29 -14.36 -4.22
CA ILE A 238 5.73 -14.60 -4.07
C ILE A 238 6.28 -13.81 -2.87
N GLN A 239 5.94 -12.54 -2.75
CA GLN A 239 6.40 -11.66 -1.66
C GLN A 239 5.96 -12.21 -0.30
N THR A 240 4.69 -12.58 -0.16
CA THR A 240 4.16 -13.18 1.08
C THR A 240 4.85 -14.50 1.40
N ARG A 241 4.97 -15.43 0.44
CA ARG A 241 5.66 -16.73 0.67
C ARG A 241 7.13 -16.54 1.10
N VAL A 242 7.83 -15.61 0.47
CA VAL A 242 9.24 -15.35 0.80
C VAL A 242 9.35 -14.68 2.17
N ALA A 243 8.42 -13.81 2.55
CA ALA A 243 8.39 -13.21 3.88
C ALA A 243 8.08 -14.26 4.96
N GLU A 244 7.07 -15.11 4.74
CA GLU A 244 6.75 -16.24 5.62
C GLU A 244 7.95 -17.19 5.78
N ALA A 245 8.63 -17.53 4.68
CA ALA A 245 9.82 -18.37 4.73
C ALA A 245 10.96 -17.72 5.54
N ARG A 246 11.12 -16.39 5.49
CA ARG A 246 12.08 -15.66 6.34
C ARG A 246 11.65 -15.66 7.79
N GLU A 247 10.38 -15.41 8.07
CA GLU A 247 9.84 -15.40 9.43
C GLU A 247 10.02 -16.76 10.13
N VAL A 248 9.75 -17.85 9.40
CA VAL A 248 10.01 -19.22 9.85
C VAL A 248 11.51 -19.50 10.00
N ALA A 249 12.35 -19.06 9.05
CA ALA A 249 13.80 -19.28 9.11
C ALA A 249 14.54 -18.38 10.11
N SER A 250 13.92 -17.31 10.60
CA SER A 250 14.63 -16.22 11.30
C SER A 250 14.69 -16.35 12.82
N THR A 251 13.79 -17.07 13.50
CA THR A 251 13.64 -16.77 14.95
C THR A 251 13.18 -17.88 15.88
N VAL A 252 12.52 -18.97 15.48
CA VAL A 252 11.94 -19.87 16.50
C VAL A 252 12.79 -21.13 16.76
N ASP A 253 13.40 -21.71 15.74
CA ASP A 253 14.12 -22.98 15.90
C ASP A 253 15.57 -22.81 16.36
N ILE A 254 16.25 -21.76 15.91
CA ILE A 254 17.64 -21.46 16.27
C ILE A 254 17.74 -21.03 17.75
N GLU A 255 16.79 -20.20 18.20
CA GLU A 255 16.74 -19.71 19.58
C GLU A 255 16.53 -20.85 20.57
N ARG A 256 15.64 -21.80 20.24
CA ARG A 256 15.32 -22.94 21.10
C ARG A 256 16.47 -23.93 21.25
N GLY A 257 17.19 -24.25 20.16
CA GLY A 257 18.33 -25.17 20.21
C GLY A 257 19.49 -24.63 21.01
N ILE A 258 19.93 -23.40 20.73
CA ILE A 258 21.03 -22.77 21.49
C ILE A 258 20.63 -22.56 22.94
N THR A 259 19.40 -22.13 23.21
CA THR A 259 18.93 -21.95 24.59
C THR A 259 19.12 -23.23 25.39
N LYS A 260 18.76 -24.40 24.85
CA LYS A 260 18.99 -25.69 25.51
C LYS A 260 20.46 -26.04 25.67
N VAL A 261 21.30 -25.77 24.66
CA VAL A 261 22.75 -25.98 24.76
C VAL A 261 23.32 -25.17 25.93
N ILE A 262 22.93 -23.89 26.05
CA ILE A 262 23.37 -23.00 27.11
C ILE A 262 22.79 -23.39 28.47
N GLU A 263 21.51 -23.76 28.56
CA GLU A 263 20.87 -24.24 29.79
C GLU A 263 21.57 -25.49 30.34
N LYS A 264 21.89 -26.46 29.47
CA LYS A 264 22.64 -27.66 29.86
C LYS A 264 24.05 -27.30 30.33
N LEU A 265 24.66 -26.28 29.75
CA LEU A 265 25.97 -25.80 30.14
C LEU A 265 25.95 -25.12 31.52
N GLY A 266 24.90 -24.34 31.81
CA GLY A 266 24.68 -23.75 33.13
C GLY A 266 24.34 -24.76 34.23
N ASN A 267 23.76 -25.91 33.86
CA ASN A 267 23.42 -26.99 34.78
C ASN A 267 24.50 -28.09 34.90
N ALA A 268 25.54 -28.04 34.07
CA ALA A 268 26.61 -29.04 34.05
C ALA A 268 27.50 -28.93 35.29
N LYS A 269 27.94 -30.09 35.79
CA LYS A 269 28.88 -30.22 36.90
C LYS A 269 30.31 -30.27 36.38
N LEU A 270 31.26 -29.98 37.27
CA LEU A 270 32.71 -30.01 36.95
C LEU A 270 33.17 -31.32 36.30
N GLN A 271 32.61 -32.45 36.72
CA GLN A 271 32.90 -33.79 36.19
C GLN A 271 32.36 -34.03 34.76
N ASP A 272 31.41 -33.21 34.31
CA ASP A 272 30.80 -33.35 32.98
C ASP A 272 31.68 -32.69 31.89
N PHE A 273 32.71 -31.93 32.30
CA PHE A 273 33.66 -31.29 31.40
C PHE A 273 34.91 -32.14 31.26
N GLU A 274 35.04 -32.81 30.12
CA GLU A 274 36.27 -33.47 29.72
C GLU A 274 37.14 -32.48 28.92
N PRO A 275 38.34 -32.12 29.44
CA PRO A 275 39.23 -31.24 28.72
C PRO A 275 39.64 -31.81 27.35
N LEU A 276 39.90 -30.92 26.41
CA LEU A 276 40.45 -31.29 25.10
C LEU A 276 41.78 -32.04 25.26
N SER A 277 41.85 -33.21 24.63
CA SER A 277 43.09 -34.01 24.55
C SER A 277 44.06 -33.55 23.46
N PHE A 278 43.67 -32.53 22.67
CA PHE A 278 44.46 -32.01 21.56
C PHE A 278 44.52 -30.49 21.60
N ASP A 279 45.55 -29.95 20.95
CA ASP A 279 45.83 -28.51 20.93
C ASP A 279 44.81 -27.75 20.04
N PRO A 280 44.16 -26.67 20.51
CA PRO A 280 43.23 -25.84 19.73
C PRO A 280 43.91 -25.07 18.57
N VAL A 281 44.33 -25.77 17.52
CA VAL A 281 45.09 -25.21 16.38
C VAL A 281 44.37 -24.04 15.71
N ALA A 282 43.03 -24.07 15.63
CA ALA A 282 42.26 -23.01 14.97
C ALA A 282 42.28 -21.70 15.78
N VAL A 283 42.24 -21.75 17.12
CA VAL A 283 42.38 -20.55 17.95
C VAL A 283 43.76 -19.92 17.73
N LYS A 284 44.82 -20.73 17.74
CA LYS A 284 46.21 -20.29 17.50
C LYS A 284 46.42 -19.65 16.13
N ALA A 285 45.74 -20.16 15.10
CA ALA A 285 45.82 -19.61 13.75
C ALA A 285 45.05 -18.28 13.58
N LYS A 286 44.00 -18.06 14.38
CA LYS A 286 43.04 -16.95 14.20
C LYS A 286 43.28 -15.75 15.11
N ILE A 287 43.86 -16.00 16.29
CA ILE A 287 44.09 -14.98 17.30
C ILE A 287 45.58 -14.90 17.55
N ASP A 288 46.17 -13.73 17.28
CA ASP A 288 47.60 -13.51 17.49
C ASP A 288 47.81 -13.25 18.98
N GLU A 289 48.50 -14.17 19.67
CA GLU A 289 48.75 -14.09 21.11
C GLU A 289 49.53 -12.82 21.50
N SER A 290 50.39 -12.30 20.60
CA SER A 290 51.18 -11.09 20.86
C SER A 290 50.39 -9.80 20.74
N ILE A 291 49.29 -9.80 19.98
CA ILE A 291 48.44 -8.63 19.71
C ILE A 291 47.16 -8.68 20.57
N ASP A 292 46.51 -9.83 20.63
CA ASP A 292 45.18 -10.07 21.22
C ASP A 292 45.27 -10.95 22.49
N PHE A 293 46.32 -10.81 23.31
CA PHE A 293 46.63 -11.68 24.45
C PHE A 293 45.43 -12.05 25.35
N PHE A 294 44.65 -11.06 25.80
CA PHE A 294 43.52 -11.30 26.70
C PHE A 294 42.42 -12.15 26.05
N LEU A 295 42.11 -11.87 24.78
CA LEU A 295 41.13 -12.66 24.03
C LEU A 295 41.67 -14.07 23.75
N TYR A 296 42.96 -14.18 23.44
CA TYR A 296 43.61 -15.47 23.22
C TYR A 296 43.52 -16.36 24.46
N ASP A 297 43.92 -15.86 25.63
CA ASP A 297 43.84 -16.59 26.91
C ASP A 297 42.40 -16.98 27.26
N GLU A 298 41.45 -16.07 27.07
CA GLU A 298 40.03 -16.31 27.32
C GLU A 298 39.47 -17.42 26.42
N VAL A 299 39.61 -17.28 25.10
CA VAL A 299 39.10 -18.25 24.12
C VAL A 299 39.80 -19.59 24.28
N MET A 300 41.13 -19.61 24.50
CA MET A 300 41.88 -20.85 24.74
C MET A 300 41.37 -21.59 25.97
N ARG A 301 41.15 -20.89 27.09
CA ARG A 301 40.61 -21.49 28.32
C ARG A 301 39.21 -22.05 28.09
N HIS A 302 38.36 -21.30 27.38
CA HIS A 302 36.99 -21.73 27.09
C HIS A 302 36.97 -22.97 26.20
N VAL A 303 37.72 -22.94 25.09
CA VAL A 303 37.79 -24.06 24.15
C VAL A 303 38.33 -25.28 24.88
N THR A 304 39.51 -25.18 25.50
CA THR A 304 40.18 -26.30 26.18
C THR A 304 39.27 -27.01 27.19
N LYS A 305 38.44 -26.26 27.92
CA LYS A 305 37.60 -26.80 28.99
C LYS A 305 36.20 -27.22 28.54
N TYR A 306 35.58 -26.50 27.61
CA TYR A 306 34.14 -26.63 27.34
C TYR A 306 33.81 -27.16 25.93
N TYR A 307 34.77 -27.20 25.01
CA TYR A 307 34.51 -27.53 23.60
C TYR A 307 33.80 -28.87 23.40
N ARG A 308 34.31 -29.96 23.98
CA ARG A 308 33.72 -31.31 23.82
C ARG A 308 32.28 -31.37 24.32
N PHE A 309 32.01 -30.72 25.44
CA PHE A 309 30.67 -30.65 26.01
C PHE A 309 29.73 -29.89 25.08
N ILE A 310 30.12 -28.70 24.62
CA ILE A 310 29.32 -27.88 23.70
C ILE A 310 29.07 -28.65 22.40
N GLU A 311 30.11 -29.25 21.81
CA GLU A 311 30.01 -30.06 20.59
C GLU A 311 29.01 -31.21 20.74
N GLY A 312 29.08 -31.95 21.85
CA GLY A 312 28.15 -33.03 22.14
C GLY A 312 26.71 -32.54 22.28
N GLN A 313 26.49 -31.39 22.93
CA GLN A 313 25.14 -30.81 23.04
C GLN A 313 24.62 -30.30 21.68
N MET A 314 25.46 -29.68 20.87
CA MET A 314 25.11 -29.22 19.53
C MET A 314 24.70 -30.40 18.63
N GLN A 315 25.48 -31.50 18.65
CA GLN A 315 25.16 -32.72 17.92
C GLN A 315 23.87 -33.37 18.40
N GLU A 316 23.63 -33.42 19.71
CA GLU A 316 22.43 -34.02 20.27
C GLU A 316 21.17 -33.23 19.91
N GLU A 317 21.21 -31.91 20.05
CA GLU A 317 20.08 -31.05 19.67
C GLU A 317 19.82 -31.09 18.14
N ALA A 318 20.87 -31.17 17.32
CA ALA A 318 20.73 -31.37 15.87
C ALA A 318 20.09 -32.73 15.55
N ARG A 319 20.48 -33.80 16.25
CA ARG A 319 19.88 -35.15 16.12
C ARG A 319 18.41 -35.16 16.50
N LEU A 320 18.04 -34.45 17.56
CA LEU A 320 16.66 -34.29 18.01
C LEU A 320 15.83 -33.38 17.10
N LYS A 321 16.43 -32.83 16.02
CA LYS A 321 15.82 -31.87 15.10
C LYS A 321 15.23 -30.65 15.82
N THR A 322 15.83 -30.26 16.95
CA THR A 322 15.37 -29.12 17.74
C THR A 322 15.90 -27.79 17.19
N PHE A 323 16.95 -27.83 16.36
CA PHE A 323 17.45 -26.70 15.57
C PHE A 323 18.29 -27.17 14.36
N ASP A 324 18.54 -26.26 13.41
CA ASP A 324 19.43 -26.47 12.27
C ASP A 324 20.84 -25.92 12.57
N ASP A 325 21.78 -26.83 12.84
CA ASP A 325 23.18 -26.53 13.15
C ASP A 325 23.89 -25.80 12.00
N ASN A 326 23.62 -26.18 10.75
CA ASN A 326 24.25 -25.56 9.58
C ASN A 326 23.78 -24.11 9.41
N LEU A 327 22.49 -23.86 9.62
CA LEU A 327 21.93 -22.52 9.56
C LEU A 327 22.50 -21.62 10.66
N LEU A 328 22.62 -22.14 11.89
CA LEU A 328 23.24 -21.40 12.99
C LEU A 328 24.70 -21.02 12.69
N ARG A 329 25.51 -22.00 12.28
CA ARG A 329 26.90 -21.77 11.87
C ARG A 329 27.00 -20.70 10.79
N ALA A 330 26.12 -20.75 9.78
CA ALA A 330 26.07 -19.76 8.72
C ALA A 330 25.71 -18.34 9.22
N GLN A 331 24.78 -18.21 10.17
CA GLN A 331 24.40 -16.92 10.75
C GLN A 331 25.50 -16.30 11.61
N ILE A 332 26.13 -17.10 12.49
CA ILE A 332 27.26 -16.64 13.31
C ILE A 332 28.43 -16.22 12.41
N LYS A 333 28.73 -17.01 11.37
CA LYS A 333 29.75 -16.66 10.37
C LYS A 333 29.43 -15.37 9.63
N ALA A 334 28.19 -15.19 9.18
CA ALA A 334 27.76 -13.97 8.49
C ALA A 334 27.85 -12.73 9.40
N LEU A 335 27.48 -12.86 10.68
CA LEU A 335 27.57 -11.77 11.64
C LEU A 335 29.02 -11.42 11.98
N SER A 336 29.85 -12.43 12.25
CA SER A 336 31.29 -12.24 12.48
C SER A 336 31.97 -11.56 11.29
N LYS A 337 31.71 -12.04 10.06
CA LYS A 337 32.26 -11.45 8.83
C LYS A 337 31.90 -9.96 8.69
N LYS A 338 30.64 -9.59 8.93
CA LYS A 338 30.20 -8.18 8.89
C LYS A 338 30.93 -7.29 9.90
N LEU A 339 31.29 -7.83 11.07
CA LEU A 339 32.02 -7.09 12.10
C LEU A 339 33.51 -6.96 11.77
N VAL A 340 34.10 -8.01 11.20
CA VAL A 340 35.49 -7.99 10.68
C VAL A 340 35.63 -7.00 9.51
N GLU A 341 34.69 -7.01 8.55
CA GLU A 341 34.67 -6.08 7.40
C GLU A 341 34.58 -4.61 7.82
N LYS A 342 34.00 -4.34 9.00
CA LYS A 342 33.95 -2.99 9.60
C LYS A 342 35.24 -2.59 10.32
N GLY A 343 36.23 -3.47 10.37
CA GLY A 343 37.52 -3.22 11.02
C GLY A 343 37.45 -3.20 12.55
N TYR A 344 36.46 -3.85 13.16
CA TYR A 344 36.38 -3.90 14.61
C TYR A 344 37.45 -4.82 15.22
N PRO A 345 38.02 -4.48 16.40
CA PRO A 345 38.96 -5.35 17.10
C PRO A 345 38.32 -6.69 17.46
N LYS A 346 39.08 -7.80 17.39
CA LYS A 346 38.56 -9.16 17.64
C LYS A 346 37.91 -9.31 19.01
N MET A 347 38.44 -8.64 20.04
CA MET A 347 37.86 -8.64 21.39
C MET A 347 36.44 -8.07 21.40
N ARG A 348 36.21 -6.97 20.66
CA ARG A 348 34.88 -6.37 20.52
C ARG A 348 33.94 -7.30 19.74
N ILE A 349 34.44 -7.94 18.69
CA ILE A 349 33.64 -8.88 17.89
C ILE A 349 33.16 -10.06 18.76
N HIS A 350 34.04 -10.62 19.59
CA HIS A 350 33.68 -11.69 20.51
C HIS A 350 32.64 -11.26 21.54
N ALA A 351 32.79 -10.07 22.13
CA ALA A 351 31.81 -9.48 23.05
C ALA A 351 30.45 -9.25 22.37
N ASP A 352 30.44 -8.60 21.20
CA ASP A 352 29.21 -8.29 20.44
C ASP A 352 28.45 -9.57 20.05
N LEU A 353 29.16 -10.65 19.69
CA LEU A 353 28.57 -11.96 19.40
C LEU A 353 27.99 -12.63 20.67
N SER A 354 28.70 -12.52 21.79
CA SER A 354 28.25 -13.08 23.07
C SER A 354 26.99 -12.37 23.57
N ASP A 355 26.98 -11.04 23.50
CA ASP A 355 25.83 -10.21 23.85
C ASP A 355 24.63 -10.53 22.96
N ARG A 356 24.87 -10.74 21.66
CA ARG A 356 23.82 -11.14 20.73
C ARG A 356 23.21 -12.49 21.13
N LEU A 357 24.03 -13.49 21.46
CA LEU A 357 23.54 -14.79 21.92
C LEU A 357 22.79 -14.69 23.25
N SER A 358 23.27 -13.88 24.20
CA SER A 358 22.58 -13.65 25.47
C SER A 358 21.22 -12.96 25.27
N GLN A 359 21.15 -11.94 24.40
CA GLN A 359 19.90 -11.24 24.09
C GLN A 359 18.85 -12.15 23.46
N ILE A 360 19.30 -13.06 22.59
CA ILE A 360 18.45 -14.02 21.89
C ILE A 360 17.96 -15.11 22.85
N THR A 361 18.88 -15.73 23.59
CA THR A 361 18.56 -16.91 24.42
C THR A 361 18.07 -16.57 25.84
N LYS A 362 18.22 -15.30 26.25
CA LYS A 362 17.99 -14.83 27.63
C LYS A 362 18.85 -15.53 28.68
N GLN A 363 19.98 -16.08 28.26
CA GLN A 363 20.91 -16.80 29.14
C GLN A 363 22.07 -15.94 29.60
N ASP A 364 22.77 -16.39 30.64
CA ASP A 364 23.94 -15.72 31.19
C ASP A 364 25.03 -15.54 30.12
N ILE A 365 25.56 -14.31 30.05
CA ILE A 365 26.56 -13.89 29.07
C ILE A 365 27.83 -14.75 29.12
N ARG A 366 28.20 -15.29 30.29
CA ARG A 366 29.40 -16.13 30.46
C ARG A 366 29.27 -17.42 29.66
N TYR A 367 28.12 -18.08 29.72
CA TYR A 367 27.88 -19.30 28.95
C TYR A 367 27.77 -19.01 27.45
N CYS A 368 27.21 -17.85 27.09
CA CYS A 368 27.18 -17.38 25.70
C CYS A 368 28.61 -17.20 25.16
N ALA A 369 29.52 -16.62 25.94
CA ALA A 369 30.93 -16.45 25.59
C ALA A 369 31.65 -17.80 25.37
N PHE A 370 31.29 -18.84 26.12
CA PHE A 370 31.82 -20.19 25.90
C PHE A 370 31.37 -20.75 24.53
N VAL A 371 30.09 -20.53 24.18
CA VAL A 371 29.53 -20.94 22.88
C VAL A 371 30.14 -20.14 21.72
N VAL A 372 30.38 -18.83 21.88
CA VAL A 372 31.12 -18.05 20.87
C VAL A 372 32.55 -18.58 20.69
N SER A 373 33.21 -18.92 21.80
CA SER A 373 34.56 -19.50 21.77
C SER A 373 34.60 -20.86 21.06
N TYR A 374 33.54 -21.67 21.20
CA TYR A 374 33.33 -22.87 20.40
C TYR A 374 33.31 -22.57 18.90
N PHE A 375 32.54 -21.56 18.47
CA PHE A 375 32.50 -21.14 17.06
C PHE A 375 33.80 -20.52 16.52
N VAL A 376 34.68 -20.01 17.39
CA VAL A 376 36.05 -19.65 16.97
C VAL A 376 36.83 -20.91 16.56
N GLN A 377 36.77 -21.96 17.39
CA GLN A 377 37.47 -23.22 17.15
C GLN A 377 36.85 -24.03 15.99
N SER A 378 35.52 -24.12 15.88
CA SER A 378 34.86 -24.84 14.76
C SER A 378 34.89 -24.09 13.42
N CYS A 379 35.53 -22.92 13.41
CA CYS A 379 35.85 -22.09 12.25
C CYS A 379 34.75 -21.22 11.65
N GLU A 380 33.78 -20.81 12.44
CA GLU A 380 32.73 -19.89 12.02
C GLU A 380 33.02 -18.44 12.40
N VAL A 381 33.91 -18.20 13.37
CA VAL A 381 34.32 -16.86 13.82
C VAL A 381 35.78 -16.57 13.43
N PHE A 382 36.06 -15.33 13.03
CA PHE A 382 37.36 -14.85 12.52
C PHE A 382 37.88 -15.56 11.26
N ASP A 383 37.02 -16.26 10.53
CA ASP A 383 37.35 -16.84 9.24
C ASP A 383 37.59 -15.72 8.21
N VAL A 384 38.86 -15.41 7.97
CA VAL A 384 39.27 -14.57 6.85
C VAL A 384 39.33 -15.50 5.65
N THR A 385 38.29 -15.51 4.82
CA THR A 385 38.38 -16.14 3.50
C THR A 385 39.51 -15.44 2.74
N ALA A 386 40.57 -16.19 2.46
CA ALA A 386 41.46 -15.91 1.33
C ALA A 386 40.69 -16.01 0.02
#